data_AF-A0A7Y6CUR3-F1
#
_entry.id   AF-A0A7Y6CUR3-F1
#
_cell.length_a   1.000
_cell.length_b   1.000
_cell.length_c   1.000
_cell.angle_alpha   90.00
_cell.angle_beta   90.00
_cell.angle_gamma   90.00
#
_symmetry.space_group_name_H-M   'P 1'
#
loop_
_entity.id
_entity.type
_entity.pdbx_description
1 polymer ?
#
loop_
_entity_poly.entity_id
_entity_poly.type
_entity_poly.pdbx_seq_one_letter_code
_entity_poly.pdbx_strand_id
1 'polypeptide(L)'
;MGLRIFRFLAVLAALGVSGYVFVDKSRHGGIDPVGEMDEAVARGELASAQYVLGIVAGQLAQVKVLSGSYAGTLDLREFPLVTLARADELSYCVEFEKTHTFKLEGPGGSVVQGTC
;
A
#
# COMPACT_ATOMS: atom_id res chain seq x y z
N MET A 1 14.55 -54.95 -19.49
CA MET A 1 13.19 -54.39 -19.33
C MET A 1 13.01 -53.80 -17.91
N GLY A 2 13.95 -52.94 -17.44
CA GLY A 2 13.93 -52.42 -16.05
C GLY A 2 14.04 -50.90 -15.92
N LEU A 3 14.44 -50.20 -17.00
CA LEU A 3 14.72 -48.76 -16.96
C LEU A 3 13.45 -47.88 -17.00
N ARG A 4 12.32 -48.42 -17.44
CA ARG A 4 11.04 -47.68 -17.56
C ARG A 4 10.30 -47.58 -16.22
N ILE A 5 10.40 -48.62 -15.38
CA ILE A 5 9.72 -48.68 -14.07
C ILE A 5 10.37 -47.73 -13.07
N PHE A 6 11.71 -47.60 -13.12
CA PHE A 6 12.46 -46.69 -12.26
C PHE A 6 12.10 -45.21 -12.50
N ARG A 7 11.79 -44.85 -13.76
CA ARG A 7 11.37 -43.49 -14.13
C ARG A 7 9.99 -43.13 -13.58
N PHE A 8 9.05 -44.07 -13.55
CA PHE A 8 7.72 -43.83 -12.96
C PHE A 8 7.78 -43.68 -11.44
N LEU A 9 8.60 -44.48 -10.76
CA LEU A 9 8.84 -44.35 -9.31
C LEU A 9 9.48 -43.01 -8.94
N ALA A 10 10.41 -42.50 -9.74
CA ALA A 10 11.03 -41.20 -9.50
C ALA A 10 10.04 -40.02 -9.65
N VAL A 11 9.11 -40.11 -10.61
CA VAL A 11 8.06 -39.09 -10.80
C VAL A 11 7.03 -39.14 -9.65
N LEU A 12 6.64 -40.33 -9.19
CA LEU A 12 5.76 -40.49 -8.02
C LEU A 12 6.41 -39.99 -6.73
N ALA A 13 7.72 -40.19 -6.55
CA ALA A 13 8.44 -39.65 -5.41
C ALA A 13 8.51 -38.11 -5.43
N ALA A 14 8.68 -37.49 -6.60
CA ALA A 14 8.66 -36.03 -6.74
C ALA A 14 7.27 -35.43 -6.46
N LEU A 15 6.19 -36.14 -6.80
CA LEU A 15 4.82 -35.73 -6.48
C LEU A 15 4.46 -35.90 -4.98
N GLY A 16 5.02 -36.92 -4.31
CA GLY A 16 4.81 -37.14 -2.87
C GLY A 16 5.46 -36.07 -1.97
N VAL A 17 6.64 -35.55 -2.38
CA VAL A 17 7.33 -34.50 -1.62
C VAL A 17 6.59 -33.16 -1.69
N SER A 18 5.86 -32.88 -2.77
CA SER A 18 5.08 -31.63 -2.88
C SER A 18 3.86 -31.60 -1.95
N GLY A 19 3.29 -32.76 -1.59
CA GLY A 19 2.19 -32.85 -0.63
C GLY A 19 2.61 -32.74 0.84
N TYR A 20 3.81 -33.21 1.20
CA TYR A 20 4.22 -33.30 2.60
C TYR A 20 4.61 -31.95 3.22
N VAL A 21 5.11 -31.00 2.42
CA VAL A 21 5.45 -29.66 2.93
C VAL A 21 4.20 -28.82 3.21
N PHE A 22 3.06 -29.11 2.55
CA PHE A 22 1.79 -28.44 2.82
C PHE A 22 1.05 -29.01 4.04
N VAL A 23 1.23 -30.30 4.35
CA VAL A 23 0.54 -30.94 5.49
C VAL A 23 1.26 -30.68 6.83
N ASP A 24 2.59 -30.56 6.85
CA ASP A 24 3.31 -30.31 8.11
C ASP A 24 3.10 -28.88 8.65
N LYS A 25 2.96 -27.89 7.75
CA LYS A 25 2.69 -26.50 8.12
C LYS A 25 1.28 -26.26 8.68
N SER A 26 0.37 -27.23 8.53
CA SER A 26 -1.00 -27.13 9.06
C SER A 26 -1.14 -27.66 10.49
N ARG A 27 -0.09 -28.32 11.05
CA ARG A 27 -0.17 -29.00 12.36
C ARG A 27 0.61 -28.33 13.47
N HIS A 28 1.52 -27.42 13.16
CA HIS A 28 2.21 -26.60 14.16
C HIS A 28 1.52 -25.24 14.25
N GLY A 29 0.64 -25.14 15.25
CA GLY A 29 -0.10 -23.94 15.60
C GLY A 29 0.79 -22.70 15.76
N GLY A 30 0.23 -21.56 15.36
CA GLY A 30 0.87 -20.25 15.44
C GLY A 30 0.90 -19.49 14.11
N ILE A 31 -0.11 -19.65 13.25
CA ILE A 31 -0.47 -18.55 12.35
C ILE A 31 -1.49 -17.76 13.15
N ASP A 32 -1.07 -16.64 13.75
CA ASP A 32 -2.02 -15.60 14.15
C ASP A 32 -2.49 -14.98 12.83
N PRO A 33 -3.68 -15.35 12.30
CA PRO A 33 -4.13 -14.81 11.01
C PRO A 33 -4.43 -13.30 11.12
N VAL A 34 -4.46 -12.78 12.35
CA VAL A 34 -4.68 -11.36 12.67
C VAL A 34 -3.48 -10.51 12.25
N GLY A 35 -2.25 -10.91 12.60
CA GLY A 35 -1.05 -10.11 12.30
C GLY A 35 -0.73 -9.98 10.81
N GLU A 36 -0.89 -11.06 10.04
CA GLU A 36 -0.67 -11.05 8.58
C GLU A 36 -1.77 -10.28 7.83
N MET A 37 -3.01 -10.30 8.35
CA MET A 37 -4.10 -9.43 7.86
C MET A 37 -3.83 -7.97 8.16
N ASP A 38 -3.38 -7.61 9.37
CA ASP A 38 -3.11 -6.21 9.74
C ASP A 38 -1.98 -5.59 8.90
N GLU A 39 -0.91 -6.34 8.62
CA GLU A 39 0.16 -5.87 7.73
C GLU A 39 -0.29 -5.69 6.27
N ALA A 40 -1.18 -6.57 5.78
CA ALA A 40 -1.74 -6.46 4.45
C ALA A 40 -2.70 -5.27 4.34
N VAL A 41 -3.51 -5.02 5.38
CA VAL A 41 -4.37 -3.85 5.51
C VAL A 41 -3.54 -2.57 5.54
N ALA A 42 -2.50 -2.50 6.38
CA ALA A 42 -1.61 -1.34 6.47
C ALA A 42 -0.92 -1.01 5.13
N ARG A 43 -0.46 -2.04 4.39
CA ARG A 43 0.08 -1.86 3.04
C ARG A 43 -0.96 -1.37 2.04
N GLY A 44 -2.18 -1.91 2.10
CA GLY A 44 -3.29 -1.48 1.25
C GLY A 44 -3.69 -0.02 1.52
N GLU A 45 -3.67 0.38 2.79
CA GLU A 45 -3.96 1.76 3.19
C GLU A 45 -2.88 2.73 2.74
N LEU A 46 -1.60 2.39 2.93
CA LEU A 46 -0.49 3.19 2.43
C LEU A 46 -0.55 3.34 0.90
N ALA A 47 -0.89 2.28 0.16
CA ALA A 47 -1.10 2.37 -1.28
C ALA A 47 -2.27 3.30 -1.65
N SER A 48 -3.38 3.23 -0.91
CA SER A 48 -4.51 4.13 -1.12
C SER A 48 -4.16 5.59 -0.81
N ALA A 49 -3.39 5.83 0.26
CA ALA A 49 -2.90 7.15 0.62
C ALA A 49 -1.95 7.70 -0.45
N GLN A 50 -1.01 6.89 -0.96
CA GLN A 50 -0.14 7.24 -2.08
C GLN A 50 -0.93 7.66 -3.33
N TYR A 51 -1.98 6.91 -3.65
CA TYR A 51 -2.83 7.21 -4.80
C TYR A 51 -3.61 8.52 -4.61
N VAL A 52 -4.33 8.67 -3.49
CA VAL A 52 -5.17 9.84 -3.22
C VAL A 52 -4.33 11.11 -3.05
N LEU A 53 -3.31 11.06 -2.20
CA LEU A 53 -2.41 12.21 -1.98
C LEU A 53 -1.63 12.55 -3.25
N GLY A 54 -1.33 11.57 -4.10
CA GLY A 54 -0.72 11.81 -5.42
C GLY A 54 -1.64 12.59 -6.37
N ILE A 55 -2.94 12.28 -6.40
CA ILE A 55 -3.91 13.04 -7.19
C ILE A 55 -4.02 14.48 -6.66
N VAL A 56 -4.17 14.63 -5.33
CA VAL A 56 -4.28 15.95 -4.68
C VAL A 56 -3.02 16.77 -4.90
N ALA A 57 -1.84 16.18 -4.81
CA ALA A 57 -0.57 16.81 -5.16
C ALA A 57 -0.55 17.31 -6.62
N GLY A 58 -1.09 16.51 -7.55
CA GLY A 58 -1.25 16.91 -8.94
C GLY A 58 -2.20 18.09 -9.14
N GLN A 59 -3.31 18.14 -8.39
CA GLN A 59 -4.23 19.29 -8.42
C GLN A 59 -3.60 20.53 -7.78
N LEU A 60 -2.88 20.38 -6.66
CA LEU A 60 -2.12 21.46 -6.03
C LEU A 60 -1.06 22.04 -6.97
N ALA A 61 -0.38 21.19 -7.76
CA ALA A 61 0.53 21.66 -8.80
C ALA A 61 -0.18 22.50 -9.87
N GLN A 62 -1.39 22.11 -10.29
CA GLN A 62 -2.20 22.92 -11.22
C GLN A 62 -2.62 24.25 -10.60
N VAL A 63 -3.06 24.24 -9.33
CA VAL A 63 -3.40 25.45 -8.58
C VAL A 63 -2.20 26.40 -8.49
N LYS A 64 -1.00 25.88 -8.21
CA LYS A 64 0.24 26.66 -8.17
C LYS A 64 0.58 27.30 -9.51
N VAL A 65 0.36 26.60 -10.63
CA VAL A 65 0.57 27.14 -11.98
C VAL A 65 -0.43 28.27 -12.29
N LEU A 66 -1.70 28.13 -11.88
CA LEU A 66 -2.75 29.10 -12.19
C LEU A 66 -2.76 30.32 -11.27
N SER A 67 -2.53 30.12 -9.97
CA SER A 67 -2.66 31.15 -8.94
C SER A 67 -1.33 31.69 -8.42
N GLY A 68 -0.21 31.03 -8.75
CA GLY A 68 1.10 31.38 -8.21
C GLY A 68 1.30 30.95 -6.76
N SER A 69 0.36 30.24 -6.13
CA SER A 69 0.46 29.73 -4.75
C SER A 69 -0.22 28.36 -4.60
N TYR A 70 0.16 27.56 -3.61
CA TYR A 70 -0.60 26.35 -3.26
C TYR A 70 -1.83 26.68 -2.41
N ALA A 71 -1.90 27.88 -1.81
CA ALA A 71 -3.03 28.37 -1.03
C ALA A 71 -4.24 28.78 -1.89
N GLY A 72 -4.18 28.57 -3.21
CA GLY A 72 -5.31 28.80 -4.09
C GLY A 72 -6.49 27.89 -3.75
N THR A 73 -7.66 28.20 -4.32
CA THR A 73 -8.89 27.43 -4.05
C THR A 73 -8.77 26.04 -4.64
N LEU A 74 -8.56 25.04 -3.78
CA LEU A 74 -8.63 23.63 -4.11
C LEU A 74 -9.95 23.06 -3.62
N ASP A 75 -10.72 22.46 -4.52
CA ASP A 75 -11.96 21.79 -4.15
C ASP A 75 -11.69 20.36 -3.71
N LEU A 76 -11.70 20.14 -2.39
CA LEU A 76 -11.51 18.81 -1.80
C LEU A 76 -12.83 18.06 -1.58
N ARG A 77 -13.97 18.53 -2.11
CA ARG A 77 -15.26 17.84 -1.93
C ARG A 77 -15.27 16.42 -2.50
N GLU A 78 -14.45 16.15 -3.52
CA GLU A 78 -14.26 14.82 -4.10
C GLU A 78 -13.37 13.91 -3.24
N PHE A 79 -12.66 14.49 -2.27
CA PHE A 79 -11.74 13.80 -1.36
C PHE A 79 -12.11 14.11 0.10
N PRO A 80 -13.24 13.58 0.61
CA PRO A 80 -13.75 13.93 1.94
C PRO A 80 -12.85 13.49 3.11
N LEU A 81 -11.89 12.59 2.82
CA LEU A 81 -10.90 12.09 3.78
C LEU A 81 -9.57 12.85 3.68
N VAL A 82 -9.47 13.84 2.80
CA VAL A 82 -8.26 14.65 2.62
C VAL A 82 -8.44 16.01 3.27
N THR A 83 -7.46 16.39 4.08
CA THR A 83 -7.41 17.70 4.73
C THR A 83 -6.17 18.44 4.26
N LEU A 84 -6.34 19.69 3.83
CA LEU A 84 -5.23 20.59 3.56
C LEU A 84 -4.83 21.29 4.86
N ALA A 85 -3.84 20.74 5.57
CA ALA A 85 -3.39 21.27 6.86
C ALA A 85 -2.58 22.57 6.71
N ARG A 86 -1.79 22.68 5.63
CA ARG A 86 -1.03 23.89 5.28
C ARG A 86 -0.91 24.04 3.78
N ALA A 87 -0.99 25.26 3.28
CA ALA A 87 -0.60 25.59 1.92
C ALA A 87 -0.11 27.03 1.86
N ASP A 88 1.05 27.23 1.27
CA ASP A 88 1.71 28.52 1.10
C ASP A 88 2.17 28.69 -0.34
N GLU A 89 2.95 29.74 -0.63
CA GLU A 89 3.50 29.93 -1.97
C GLU A 89 4.53 28.85 -2.34
N LEU A 90 5.25 28.27 -1.38
CA LEU A 90 6.40 27.39 -1.67
C LEU A 90 6.13 25.92 -1.35
N SER A 91 5.23 25.62 -0.43
CA SER A 91 4.98 24.28 0.06
C SER A 91 3.53 24.09 0.46
N TYR A 92 3.18 22.85 0.75
CA TYR A 92 1.88 22.45 1.28
C TYR A 92 2.07 21.22 2.17
N CYS A 93 1.08 20.95 3.01
CA CYS A 93 0.98 19.73 3.78
C CYS A 93 -0.47 19.25 3.70
N VAL A 94 -0.65 18.07 3.14
CA VAL A 94 -1.96 17.43 3.00
C VAL A 94 -1.98 16.13 3.78
N GLU A 95 -3.11 15.86 4.40
CA GLU A 95 -3.35 14.69 5.23
C GLU A 95 -4.46 13.86 4.60
N PHE A 96 -4.34 12.55 4.71
CA PHE A 96 -5.37 11.58 4.36
C PHE A 96 -5.69 10.74 5.59
N GLU A 97 -6.90 10.89 6.11
CA GLU A 97 -7.35 10.21 7.31
C GLU A 97 -8.23 9.00 6.95
N LYS A 98 -7.81 7.81 7.40
CA LYS A 98 -8.58 6.58 7.30
C LYS A 98 -8.49 5.82 8.62
N THR A 99 -8.03 4.57 8.62
CA THR A 99 -7.66 3.87 9.87
C THR A 99 -6.34 4.44 10.43
N HIS A 100 -5.43 4.81 9.52
CA HIS A 100 -4.21 5.53 9.83
C HIS A 100 -4.18 6.86 9.08
N THR A 101 -3.57 7.87 9.69
CA THR A 101 -3.32 9.15 9.04
C THR A 101 -2.02 9.11 8.27
N PHE A 102 -2.06 9.53 7.02
CA PHE A 102 -0.90 9.69 6.16
C PHE A 102 -0.80 11.14 5.72
N LYS A 103 0.43 11.61 5.54
CA LYS A 103 0.70 12.96 5.08
C LYS A 103 1.59 12.97 3.85
N LEU A 104 1.49 14.06 3.09
CA LEU A 104 2.44 14.41 2.06
C LEU A 104 2.85 15.87 2.25
N GLU A 105 4.15 16.07 2.45
CA GLU A 105 4.77 17.38 2.66
C GLU A 105 5.47 17.85 1.38
N GLY A 106 4.95 18.93 0.81
CA GLY A 106 5.57 19.68 -0.26
C GLY A 106 5.63 18.97 -1.62
N PRO A 107 6.01 19.73 -2.66
CA PRO A 107 6.16 19.17 -4.01
C PRO A 107 7.31 18.15 -4.07
N GLY A 108 7.02 16.96 -4.58
CA GLY A 108 8.01 15.87 -4.67
C GLY A 108 8.29 15.15 -3.35
N GLY A 109 7.54 15.46 -2.28
CA GLY A 109 7.59 14.72 -1.04
C GLY A 109 7.07 13.29 -1.18
N SER A 110 7.40 12.44 -0.21
CA SER A 110 6.86 11.09 -0.11
C SER A 110 5.66 11.04 0.84
N VAL A 111 4.74 10.12 0.56
CA VAL A 111 3.67 9.81 1.52
C VAL A 111 4.26 9.03 2.68
N VAL A 112 4.07 9.55 3.88
CA VAL A 112 4.51 8.93 5.14
C VAL A 112 3.36 8.89 6.12
N GLN A 113 3.39 7.94 7.04
CA GLN A 113 2.40 7.88 8.12
C GLN A 113 2.65 9.00 9.13
N GLY A 114 1.60 9.66 9.58
CA GLY A 114 1.63 10.76 10.53
C GLY A 114 0.79 11.97 10.08
N THR A 115 0.86 13.03 10.87
CA THR A 115 0.18 14.30 10.61
C THR A 115 1.18 15.40 10.27
N CYS A 116 0.66 16.40 9.57
CA CYS A 116 1.20 17.73 9.58
C CYS A 116 1.07 18.34 11.02
#